data_AF-A0A0P1MW31-F1
#
_entry.id   AF-A0A0P1MW31-F1
#
_cell.length_a   1.000
_cell.length_b   1.000
_cell.length_c   1.000
_cell.angle_alpha   90.00
_cell.angle_beta   90.00
_cell.angle_gamma   90.00
#
_symmetry.space_group_name_H-M   'P 1'
#
loop_
_entity.id
_entity.type
_entity.pdbx_description
1 polymer ?
#
loop_
_entity_poly.entity_id
_entity_poly.type
_entity_poly.pdbx_seq_one_letter_code
_entity_poly.pdbx_strand_id
1 'polypeptide(L)'
;MKEMKEVKILQDNWEEFLNFMKQRYPLYHLSNVFVRDIEYAIIDYFLNKGRKISFSEAEYLAQKFSEFMVEKGIFKTVKNEYNRVWTLNYPAFKKQSVQKEGETKT
;
A
#
# COMPACT_ATOMS: atom_id res chain seq x y z
N MET A 1 -22.27 11.41 7.23
CA MET A 1 -21.45 10.25 7.65
C MET A 1 -20.28 10.78 8.46
N LYS A 2 -20.04 10.27 9.66
CA LYS A 2 -18.91 10.72 10.50
C LYS A 2 -17.65 10.10 9.90
N GLU A 3 -16.76 10.92 9.36
CA GLU A 3 -15.47 10.46 8.86
C GLU A 3 -14.69 9.80 10.01
N MET A 4 -14.24 8.56 9.81
CA MET A 4 -13.50 7.84 10.84
C MET A 4 -12.13 8.49 11.04
N LYS A 5 -11.74 8.70 12.30
CA LYS A 5 -10.44 9.30 12.67
C LYS A 5 -9.27 8.53 12.06
N GLU A 6 -9.43 7.22 11.94
CA GLU A 6 -8.46 6.28 11.38
C GLU A 6 -8.14 6.55 9.91
N VAL A 7 -9.11 7.02 9.10
CA VAL A 7 -8.87 7.42 7.70
C VAL A 7 -7.86 8.56 7.67
N LYS A 8 -8.08 9.59 8.49
CA LYS A 8 -7.20 10.75 8.56
C LYS A 8 -5.81 10.38 9.07
N ILE A 9 -5.71 9.47 10.04
CA ILE A 9 -4.41 8.95 10.50
C ILE A 9 -3.65 8.30 9.34
N LEU A 10 -4.30 7.43 8.55
CA LEU A 10 -3.66 6.79 7.41
C LEU A 10 -3.25 7.80 6.33
N GLN A 11 -4.07 8.82 6.05
CA GLN A 11 -3.78 9.86 5.06
C GLN A 11 -2.63 10.76 5.49
N ASP A 12 -2.64 11.23 6.75
CA ASP A 12 -1.60 12.12 7.29
C ASP A 12 -0.25 11.38 7.40
N ASN A 13 -0.27 10.06 7.59
CA ASN A 13 0.92 9.22 7.79
C ASN A 13 1.16 8.21 6.67
N TRP A 14 0.70 8.50 5.45
CA TRP A 14 0.68 7.54 4.34
C TRP A 14 2.07 6.97 3.98
N GLU A 15 3.14 7.76 4.07
CA GLU A 15 4.52 7.27 3.82
C GLU A 15 4.98 6.29 4.89
N GLU A 16 4.69 6.57 6.17
CA GLU A 16 4.97 5.67 7.28
C GLU A 16 4.22 4.34 7.07
N PHE A 17 2.94 4.43 6.70
CA PHE A 17 2.11 3.25 6.46
C PHE A 17 2.59 2.44 5.25
N LEU A 18 3.00 3.06 4.14
CA LEU A 18 3.58 2.33 3.01
C LEU A 18 4.90 1.65 3.38
N ASN A 19 5.74 2.29 4.20
CA ASN A 19 6.97 1.66 4.70
C ASN A 19 6.65 0.48 5.62
N PHE A 20 5.64 0.63 6.48
CA PHE A 20 5.14 -0.44 7.32
C PHE A 20 4.66 -1.65 6.49
N MET A 21 3.92 -1.39 5.41
CA MET A 21 3.50 -2.42 4.45
C MET A 21 4.70 -3.07 3.78
N LYS A 22 5.67 -2.29 3.29
CA LYS A 22 6.87 -2.80 2.60
C LYS A 22 7.71 -3.75 3.46
N GLN A 23 7.69 -3.60 4.78
CA GLN A 23 8.37 -4.52 5.69
C GLN A 23 7.69 -5.90 5.79
N ARG A 24 6.42 -6.01 5.37
CA ARG A 24 5.57 -7.21 5.53
C ARG A 24 5.18 -7.86 4.21
N TYR A 25 5.07 -7.06 3.16
CA TYR A 25 4.59 -7.48 1.84
C TYR A 25 5.61 -7.12 0.77
N PRO A 26 5.64 -7.84 -0.37
CA PRO A 26 6.51 -7.53 -1.50
C PRO A 26 6.04 -6.26 -2.24
N LEU A 27 6.24 -5.11 -1.61
CA LEU A 27 5.80 -3.79 -2.09
C LEU A 27 7.00 -3.01 -2.65
N TYR A 28 7.08 -2.90 -3.96
CA TYR A 28 8.17 -2.21 -4.67
C TYR A 28 7.62 -1.35 -5.80
N HIS A 29 8.42 -0.40 -6.30
CA HIS A 29 8.00 0.42 -7.43
C HIS A 29 7.56 -0.47 -8.60
N LEU A 30 6.36 -0.20 -9.13
CA LEU A 30 5.64 -0.94 -10.17
C LEU A 30 5.18 -2.37 -9.78
N SER A 31 5.20 -2.72 -8.50
CA SER A 31 4.52 -3.94 -8.03
C SER A 31 3.00 -3.76 -8.04
N ASN A 32 2.27 -4.88 -8.01
CA ASN A 32 0.85 -4.87 -7.68
C ASN A 32 0.67 -4.57 -6.18
N VAL A 33 -0.45 -3.94 -5.85
CA VAL A 33 -0.94 -3.68 -4.50
C VAL A 33 -2.35 -4.22 -4.44
N PHE A 34 -2.59 -5.25 -3.64
CA PHE A 34 -3.91 -5.86 -3.49
C PHE A 34 -4.63 -5.25 -2.29
N VAL A 35 -5.95 -5.01 -2.43
CA VAL A 35 -6.76 -4.46 -1.32
C VAL A 35 -6.64 -5.29 -0.04
N ARG A 36 -6.54 -6.61 -0.17
CA ARG A 36 -6.40 -7.54 0.96
C ARG A 36 -5.10 -7.34 1.74
N ASP A 37 -3.99 -7.02 1.05
CA ASP A 37 -2.73 -6.70 1.72
C ASP A 37 -2.86 -5.39 2.51
N ILE A 38 -3.62 -4.42 1.98
CA ILE A 38 -3.93 -3.16 2.66
C ILE A 38 -4.79 -3.42 3.89
N GLU A 39 -5.85 -4.22 3.78
CA GLU A 39 -6.74 -4.58 4.90
C GLU A 39 -5.97 -5.20 6.07
N TYR A 40 -5.15 -6.23 5.80
CA TYR A 40 -4.34 -6.87 6.85
C TYR A 40 -3.29 -5.92 7.42
N ALA A 41 -2.64 -5.12 6.57
CA ALA A 41 -1.69 -4.12 7.04
C ALA A 41 -2.34 -3.06 7.95
N ILE A 42 -3.56 -2.61 7.65
CA ILE A 42 -4.32 -1.66 8.49
C ILE A 42 -4.58 -2.27 9.86
N ILE A 43 -5.05 -3.52 9.91
CA ILE A 43 -5.32 -4.22 11.17
C ILE A 43 -4.06 -4.27 12.03
N ASP A 44 -2.93 -4.72 11.47
CA ASP A 44 -1.67 -4.84 12.20
C ASP A 44 -1.09 -3.47 12.60
N TYR A 45 -1.20 -2.48 11.73
CA TYR A 45 -0.70 -1.13 11.97
C TYR A 45 -1.39 -0.47 13.16
N PHE A 46 -2.73 -0.54 13.22
CA PHE A 46 -3.48 -0.01 14.35
C PHE A 46 -3.33 -0.89 15.61
N LEU A 47 -3.19 -2.20 15.46
CA LEU A 47 -2.94 -3.10 16.58
C LEU A 47 -1.63 -2.74 17.29
N ASN A 48 -0.56 -2.44 16.53
CA ASN A 48 0.72 -1.95 17.09
C ASN A 48 0.60 -0.60 17.80
N LYS A 49 -0.43 0.19 17.45
CA LYS A 49 -0.77 1.47 18.10
C LYS A 49 -1.80 1.30 19.23
N GLY A 50 -2.09 0.06 19.65
CA GLY A 50 -2.99 -0.27 20.75
C GLY A 50 -4.48 -0.23 20.40
N ARG A 51 -4.84 -0.14 19.12
CA ARG A 51 -6.23 -0.08 18.63
C ARG A 51 -6.55 -1.31 17.80
N LYS A 52 -7.53 -2.11 18.24
CA LYS A 52 -8.04 -3.23 17.45
C LYS A 52 -8.96 -2.72 16.36
N ILE A 53 -8.75 -3.11 15.11
CA ILE A 53 -9.64 -2.80 13.97
C ILE A 53 -10.31 -4.12 13.55
N SER A 54 -11.63 -4.11 13.40
CA SER A 54 -12.38 -5.24 12.85
C SER A 54 -12.19 -5.35 11.34
N PHE A 55 -12.51 -6.51 10.75
CA PHE A 55 -12.39 -6.68 9.29
C PHE A 55 -13.28 -5.74 8.49
N SER A 56 -14.50 -5.45 8.95
CA SER A 56 -15.40 -4.51 8.27
C SER A 56 -14.88 -3.07 8.33
N GLU A 57 -14.29 -2.66 9.46
CA GLU A 57 -13.59 -1.38 9.56
C GLU A 57 -12.38 -1.36 8.61
N ALA A 58 -11.59 -2.44 8.56
CA ALA A 58 -10.41 -2.53 7.71
C ALA A 58 -10.76 -2.45 6.22
N GLU A 59 -11.83 -3.10 5.75
CA GLU A 59 -12.31 -3.01 4.37
C GLU A 59 -12.66 -1.56 4.01
N TYR A 60 -13.41 -0.88 4.87
CA TYR A 60 -13.76 0.53 4.66
C TYR A 60 -12.51 1.43 4.63
N LEU A 61 -11.59 1.24 5.58
CA LEU A 61 -10.36 2.02 5.65
C LEU A 61 -9.44 1.75 4.44
N ALA A 62 -9.33 0.50 3.99
CA ALA A 62 -8.54 0.13 2.83
C ALA A 62 -9.08 0.77 1.55
N GLN A 63 -10.42 0.80 1.39
CA GLN A 63 -11.04 1.49 0.27
C GLN A 63 -10.75 2.99 0.30
N LYS A 64 -10.98 3.66 1.44
CA LYS A 64 -10.74 5.11 1.59
C LYS A 64 -9.28 5.48 1.41
N PHE A 65 -8.38 4.68 1.95
CA PHE A 65 -6.94 4.88 1.77
C PHE A 65 -6.54 4.69 0.31
N SER A 66 -7.05 3.66 -0.37
CA SER A 66 -6.72 3.41 -1.78
C SER A 66 -7.20 4.54 -2.71
N GLU A 67 -8.42 5.06 -2.47
CA GLU A 67 -8.95 6.25 -3.17
C GLU A 67 -7.99 7.43 -3.03
N PHE A 68 -7.59 7.77 -1.80
CA PHE A 68 -6.62 8.84 -1.52
C PHE A 68 -5.28 8.61 -2.24
N MET A 69 -4.77 7.38 -2.25
CA MET A 69 -3.50 7.05 -2.90
C MET A 69 -3.57 7.14 -4.42
N VAL A 70 -4.74 6.87 -5.02
CA VAL A 70 -5.00 7.08 -6.45
C VAL A 70 -5.06 8.57 -6.78
N GLU A 71 -5.78 9.37 -5.99
CA GLU A 71 -5.83 10.82 -6.15
C GLU A 71 -4.44 11.45 -6.05
N LYS A 72 -3.59 10.92 -5.17
CA LYS A 72 -2.18 11.35 -5.02
C LYS A 72 -1.25 10.88 -6.15
N GLY A 73 -1.73 10.01 -7.05
CA GLY A 73 -0.94 9.44 -8.14
C GLY A 73 0.09 8.38 -7.70
N ILE A 74 0.02 7.92 -6.46
CA ILE A 74 0.91 6.89 -5.90
C ILE A 74 0.40 5.50 -6.25
N PHE A 75 -0.91 5.30 -6.28
CA PHE A 75 -1.53 4.10 -6.84
C PHE A 75 -2.04 4.39 -8.25
N LYS A 76 -1.70 3.53 -9.21
CA LYS A 76 -2.28 3.55 -10.56
C LYS A 76 -3.30 2.44 -10.68
N THR A 77 -4.52 2.78 -11.06
CA THR A 77 -5.60 1.81 -11.25
C THR A 77 -5.24 0.83 -12.36
N VAL A 78 -5.35 -0.47 -12.06
CA VAL A 78 -5.31 -1.53 -13.07
C VAL A 78 -6.75 -1.83 -13.45
N LYS A 79 -7.12 -1.68 -14.72
CA LYS A 79 -8.45 -2.10 -15.19
C LYS A 79 -8.54 -3.62 -15.04
N ASN A 80 -9.36 -4.08 -14.11
CA ASN A 80 -9.73 -5.49 -13.96
C ASN A 80 -11.18 -5.61 -13.52
N GLU A 81 -11.72 -6.82 -13.56
CA GLU A 81 -13.14 -7.12 -13.29
C GLU A 81 -13.60 -6.67 -11.89
N TYR A 82 -12.69 -6.55 -10.92
CA TYR A 82 -13.03 -6.33 -9.51
C TYR A 82 -12.53 -5.00 -8.92
N ASN A 83 -11.74 -4.21 -9.66
CA ASN A 83 -11.12 -2.94 -9.23
C ASN A 83 -10.47 -2.95 -7.83
N ARG A 84 -9.87 -4.09 -7.44
CA ARG A 84 -9.27 -4.33 -6.11
C ARG A 84 -7.74 -4.42 -6.11
N VAL A 85 -7.12 -4.00 -7.22
CA VAL A 85 -5.67 -4.08 -7.43
C VAL A 85 -5.18 -2.81 -8.10
N TRP A 86 -4.06 -2.29 -7.61
CA TRP A 86 -3.37 -1.13 -8.16
C TRP A 86 -1.92 -1.46 -8.46
N THR A 87 -1.27 -0.63 -9.26
CA THR A 87 0.18 -0.62 -9.43
C THR A 87 0.78 0.47 -8.54
N LEU A 88 1.82 0.14 -7.76
CA LEU A 88 2.54 1.13 -6.94
C LEU A 88 3.42 2.02 -7.81
N ASN A 89 2.99 3.25 -8.07
CA ASN A 89 3.74 4.27 -8.77
C ASN A 89 4.59 5.12 -7.80
N TYR A 90 5.49 4.48 -7.05
CA TYR A 90 6.34 5.17 -6.06
C TYR A 90 7.84 4.89 -6.26
N PRO A 91 8.60 5.78 -6.94
CA PRO A 91 10.02 5.55 -7.27
C PRO A 91 10.93 5.34 -6.06
N ALA A 92 10.59 5.88 -4.88
CA ALA A 92 11.36 5.66 -3.66
C ALA A 92 11.43 4.18 -3.24
N PHE A 93 10.52 3.34 -3.75
CA PHE A 93 10.52 1.89 -3.49
C PHE A 93 11.14 1.08 -4.65
N LYS A 94 11.90 1.73 -5.54
CA LYS A 94 12.62 1.04 -6.61
C LYS A 94 13.68 0.11 -6.03
N LYS A 95 13.69 -1.16 -6.45
CA LYS A 95 14.76 -2.10 -6.13
C LYS A 95 16.04 -1.69 -6.87
N GLN A 96 17.19 -1.89 -6.25
CA GLN A 96 18.47 -1.80 -6.95
C GLN A 96 18.50 -2.85 -8.07
N SER A 97 18.92 -2.45 -9.27
CA SER A 97 19.06 -3.37 -10.39
C SER A 97 20.23 -4.30 -10.14
N VAL A 98 19.96 -5.61 -10.15
CA VAL A 98 20.99 -6.65 -10.15
C VAL A 98 21.52 -6.83 -11.57
N GLN A 99 22.18 -5.80 -12.14
CA GLN A 99 23.05 -6.08 -13.28
C GLN A 99 24.31 -6.73 -12.72
N LYS A 100 24.52 -8.02 -13.02
CA LYS A 100 25.82 -8.65 -12.78
C LYS A 100 26.83 -7.93 -13.67
N GLU A 101 27.70 -7.12 -13.08
CA GLU A 101 28.94 -6.71 -13.73
C GLU A 101 29.73 -7.98 -14.05
N GLY A 102 29.85 -8.32 -15.35
CA GLY A 102 30.76 -9.36 -15.82
C GLY A 102 30.11 -10.54 -16.56
N GLU A 103 29.58 -10.29 -17.76
CA GLU A 103 29.70 -11.24 -18.86
C GLU A 103 30.08 -10.48 -20.14
N THR A 104 31.25 -9.86 -20.15
CA THR A 104 32.02 -9.71 -21.40
C THR A 104 32.55 -11.09 -21.74
N LYS A 105 31.78 -11.86 -22.52
CA LYS A 105 32.30 -13.05 -23.19
C LYS A 105 33.02 -12.60 -24.45
N THR A 106 34.28 -13.02 -24.52
CA THR A 106 35.29 -12.85 -25.56
C THR A 106 34.83 -13.37 -26.91
#